data_AF-A0A139HTC8-F1
#
_entry.id   AF-A0A139HTC8-F1
#
_cell.length_a   1.000
_cell.length_b   1.000
_cell.length_c   1.000
_cell.angle_alpha   90.00
_cell.angle_beta   90.00
_cell.angle_gamma   90.00
#
_symmetry.space_group_name_H-M   'P 1'
#
loop_
_entity.id
_entity.type
_entity.pdbx_description
1 polymer ?
#
loop_
_entity_poly.entity_id
_entity_poly.type
_entity_poly.pdbx_seq_one_letter_code
_entity_poly.pdbx_strand_id
1 'polypeptide(L)'
;MVRRSVRLSAGNEETLPEEGVVPTCDSGPETKPFRFLDLPAELRNRIYSYAFCGESTPRYSLSKFQYPPIALVCKQLRSESLPILFSECHFVLTIGSNVLNAHSWRSAGNLGLQGGTKRCLRLLGSAAVFRHVTFRIFAESEAQGARKYLDLNRWSQAKIWAELDIQSHPTPNVTTRNQFRERDGGLSVHRPSVILPQIDLTLQTAETLVKKLCQREEFKGLTLSDLDKIAKCFRLKLDPATNEMVCG
;
A
#
# COMPACT_ATOMS: atom_id res chain seq x y z
N MET A 1 42.62 -28.18 -0.11
CA MET A 1 41.97 -29.51 -0.24
C MET A 1 41.13 -29.53 -1.50
N VAL A 2 41.62 -30.25 -2.52
CA VAL A 2 41.09 -30.36 -3.88
C VAL A 2 39.92 -31.35 -3.87
N ARG A 3 38.71 -30.91 -4.23
CA ARG A 3 37.58 -31.83 -4.44
C ARG A 3 37.49 -32.20 -5.92
N ARG A 4 37.76 -33.47 -6.18
CA ARG A 4 37.77 -34.15 -7.48
C ARG A 4 36.37 -34.15 -8.12
N SER A 5 36.33 -33.81 -9.40
CA SER A 5 35.23 -34.15 -10.32
C SER A 5 35.13 -35.66 -10.47
N VAL A 6 33.92 -36.19 -10.33
CA VAL A 6 33.55 -37.54 -10.74
C VAL A 6 32.76 -37.42 -12.04
N ARG A 7 33.35 -37.89 -13.14
CA ARG A 7 32.64 -38.17 -14.39
C ARG A 7 32.01 -39.55 -14.26
N LEU A 8 30.70 -39.65 -14.47
CA LEU A 8 30.01 -40.91 -14.70
C LEU A 8 29.57 -40.93 -16.17
N SER A 9 30.17 -41.85 -16.93
CA SER A 9 29.73 -42.28 -18.26
C SER A 9 29.36 -43.75 -18.16
N ALA A 10 28.12 -44.05 -18.52
CA ALA A 10 27.59 -45.33 -19.02
C ALA A 10 26.26 -44.92 -19.69
N GLY A 11 26.05 -45.09 -20.99
CA GLY A 11 26.23 -46.32 -21.74
C GLY A 11 24.94 -47.11 -21.61
N ASN A 12 23.96 -46.83 -22.48
CA ASN A 12 22.86 -47.72 -22.82
C ASN A 12 22.36 -47.34 -24.22
N GLU A 13 22.69 -48.19 -25.19
CA GLU A 13 22.02 -48.26 -26.49
C GLU A 13 20.66 -48.92 -26.27
N GLU A 14 19.59 -48.14 -26.31
CA GLU A 14 18.23 -48.66 -26.47
C GLU A 14 17.76 -48.35 -27.88
N THR A 15 17.50 -49.43 -28.61
CA THR A 15 16.98 -49.49 -29.97
C THR A 15 15.58 -48.87 -30.02
N LEU A 16 15.47 -47.70 -30.65
CA LEU A 16 14.21 -47.04 -30.98
C LEU A 16 13.46 -47.80 -32.09
N PRO A 17 12.18 -48.15 -31.92
CA PRO A 17 11.33 -48.59 -33.02
C PRO A 17 10.94 -47.41 -33.93
N GLU A 18 10.74 -47.75 -35.20
CA GLU A 18 10.56 -46.85 -36.34
C GLU A 18 9.56 -45.70 -36.16
N GLU A 19 9.95 -44.59 -36.77
CA GLU A 19 9.22 -43.34 -36.95
C GLU A 19 7.83 -43.56 -37.55
N GLY A 20 6.81 -43.53 -36.71
CA GLY A 20 5.47 -43.13 -37.14
C GLY A 20 5.51 -41.64 -37.48
N VAL A 21 5.33 -41.31 -38.76
CA VAL A 21 5.13 -39.94 -39.26
C VAL A 21 3.94 -39.32 -38.52
N VAL A 22 4.24 -38.54 -37.47
CA VAL A 22 3.24 -37.74 -36.77
C VAL A 22 2.77 -36.68 -37.77
N PRO A 23 1.46 -36.57 -38.03
CA PRO A 23 0.95 -35.52 -38.91
C PRO A 23 1.32 -34.18 -38.29
N THR A 24 2.17 -33.43 -38.98
CA THR A 24 2.49 -32.04 -38.66
C THR A 24 1.19 -31.24 -38.71
N CYS A 25 0.60 -31.01 -37.54
CA CYS A 25 -0.54 -30.16 -37.36
C CYS A 25 -0.19 -28.74 -37.79
N ASP A 26 -0.98 -28.23 -38.74
CA ASP A 26 -1.29 -26.82 -38.94
C ASP A 26 -0.10 -25.84 -38.97
N SER A 27 0.37 -25.59 -40.19
CA SER A 27 0.91 -24.28 -40.60
C SER A 27 -0.21 -23.23 -40.58
N GLY A 28 -0.72 -22.92 -39.40
CA GLY A 28 -1.48 -21.69 -39.15
C GLY A 28 -0.62 -20.47 -39.55
N PRO A 29 -1.23 -19.33 -39.89
CA PRO A 29 -0.47 -18.13 -40.26
C PRO A 29 0.56 -17.82 -39.17
N GLU A 30 1.85 -17.81 -39.55
CA GLU A 30 2.96 -17.52 -38.64
C GLU A 30 2.71 -16.17 -37.97
N THR A 31 2.29 -16.23 -36.70
CA THR A 31 2.07 -15.03 -35.91
C THR A 31 3.45 -14.47 -35.56
N LYS A 32 3.87 -13.46 -36.33
CA LYS A 32 5.13 -12.77 -36.07
C LYS A 32 5.09 -12.22 -34.63
N PRO A 33 6.07 -12.54 -33.79
CA PRO A 33 6.15 -11.95 -32.46
C PRO A 33 6.29 -10.43 -32.60
N PHE A 34 5.55 -9.68 -31.79
CA PHE A 34 5.67 -8.22 -31.71
C PHE A 34 6.41 -7.82 -30.44
N ARG A 35 7.10 -6.67 -30.46
CA ARG A 35 7.75 -6.15 -29.26
C ARG A 35 6.74 -5.36 -28.44
N PHE A 36 6.73 -5.59 -27.13
CA PHE A 36 5.82 -4.91 -26.21
C PHE A 36 5.92 -3.37 -26.28
N LEU A 37 7.13 -2.82 -26.44
CA LEU A 37 7.35 -1.38 -26.51
C LEU A 37 6.94 -0.76 -27.87
N ASP A 38 6.69 -1.58 -28.89
CA ASP A 38 6.18 -1.12 -30.18
C ASP A 38 4.66 -0.92 -30.15
N LEU A 39 3.98 -1.39 -29.09
CA LEU A 39 2.56 -1.08 -28.86
C LEU A 39 2.37 0.41 -28.59
N PRO A 40 1.27 1.04 -29.04
CA PRO A 40 0.87 2.37 -28.59
C PRO A 40 0.79 2.47 -27.06
N ALA A 41 1.09 3.65 -26.52
CA ALA A 41 1.16 3.88 -25.07
C ALA A 41 -0.19 3.58 -24.38
N GLU A 42 -1.30 3.82 -25.07
CA GLU A 42 -2.66 3.55 -24.58
C GLU A 42 -2.87 2.05 -24.33
N LEU A 43 -2.37 1.19 -25.22
CA LEU A 43 -2.44 -0.26 -25.06
C LEU A 43 -1.51 -0.72 -23.94
N ARG A 44 -0.30 -0.16 -23.84
CA ARG A 44 0.61 -0.46 -22.73
C ARG A 44 0.00 -0.09 -21.38
N ASN A 45 -0.63 1.09 -21.30
CA ASN A 45 -1.33 1.57 -20.11
C ASN A 45 -2.46 0.62 -19.69
N ARG A 46 -3.30 0.17 -20.64
CA ARG A 46 -4.32 -0.85 -20.35
C ARG A 46 -3.72 -2.14 -19.84
N ILE A 47 -2.60 -2.60 -20.41
CA ILE A 47 -1.92 -3.80 -19.93
C ILE A 47 -1.39 -3.60 -18.50
N TYR A 48 -0.86 -2.42 -18.17
CA TYR A 48 -0.47 -2.10 -16.79
C TYR A 48 -1.65 -2.15 -15.83
N SER A 49 -2.78 -1.52 -16.19
CA SER A 49 -4.01 -1.57 -15.39
C SER A 49 -4.45 -3.02 -15.14
N TYR A 50 -4.45 -3.89 -16.15
CA TYR A 50 -4.78 -5.31 -15.95
C TYR A 50 -3.75 -6.06 -15.11
N ALA A 51 -2.46 -5.75 -15.26
CA ALA A 51 -1.40 -6.37 -14.47
C ALA A 51 -1.47 -6.00 -12.99
N PHE A 52 -2.01 -4.82 -12.67
CA PHE A 52 -2.15 -4.35 -11.29
C PHE A 52 -3.52 -4.59 -10.69
N CYS A 53 -4.60 -4.45 -11.45
CA CYS A 53 -5.98 -4.45 -10.96
C CYS A 53 -6.76 -5.63 -11.55
N GLY A 54 -6.30 -6.86 -11.27
CA GLY A 54 -7.04 -8.08 -11.61
C GLY A 54 -8.43 -8.16 -10.96
N GLU A 55 -9.07 -9.33 -10.96
CA GLU A 55 -10.48 -9.50 -10.52
C GLU A 55 -10.81 -9.00 -9.11
N SER A 56 -9.81 -8.87 -8.23
CA SER A 56 -9.94 -8.17 -6.95
C SER A 56 -8.95 -7.02 -6.90
N THR A 57 -9.38 -5.85 -6.43
CA THR A 57 -8.50 -4.68 -6.22
C THR A 57 -7.42 -5.06 -5.21
N PRO A 58 -6.16 -5.27 -5.63
CA PRO A 58 -5.15 -5.71 -4.71
C PRO A 58 -4.78 -4.59 -3.77
N ARG A 59 -4.48 -4.99 -2.53
CA ARG A 59 -4.05 -4.08 -1.47
C ARG A 59 -2.53 -4.03 -1.44
N TYR A 60 -1.99 -2.84 -1.26
CA TYR A 60 -0.56 -2.61 -1.13
C TYR A 60 -0.25 -1.92 0.19
N SER A 61 0.77 -2.40 0.90
CA SER A 61 1.30 -1.68 2.05
C SER A 61 2.25 -0.60 1.54
N LEU A 62 1.86 0.68 1.68
CA LEU A 62 2.74 1.76 1.23
C LEU A 62 4.03 1.83 2.06
N SER A 63 3.95 1.47 3.36
CA SER A 63 5.13 1.41 4.24
C SER A 63 6.19 0.42 3.75
N LYS A 64 5.77 -0.66 3.07
CA LYS A 64 6.61 -1.74 2.53
C LYS A 64 6.48 -1.87 1.01
N PHE A 65 6.33 -0.75 0.32
CA PHE A 65 6.20 -0.76 -1.13
C PHE A 65 7.40 -1.44 -1.79
N GLN A 66 7.10 -2.42 -2.64
CA GLN A 66 8.07 -3.08 -3.52
C GLN A 66 7.65 -2.81 -4.96
N TYR A 67 8.65 -2.63 -5.84
CA TYR A 67 8.35 -2.48 -7.25
C TYR A 67 7.69 -3.75 -7.77
N PRO A 68 6.57 -3.64 -8.51
CA PRO A 68 6.00 -4.80 -9.18
C PRO A 68 6.99 -5.30 -10.26
N PRO A 69 6.94 -6.61 -10.62
CA PRO A 69 7.86 -7.18 -11.60
C PRO A 69 7.97 -6.39 -12.91
N ILE A 70 6.85 -5.88 -13.44
CA ILE A 70 6.82 -5.09 -14.67
C ILE A 70 7.64 -3.78 -14.58
N ALA A 71 7.68 -3.17 -13.40
CA ALA A 71 8.47 -1.96 -13.15
C ALA A 71 9.97 -2.26 -12.93
N LEU A 72 10.36 -3.54 -12.80
CA LEU A 72 11.76 -3.94 -12.65
C LEU A 72 12.44 -4.17 -14.01
N VAL A 73 11.68 -4.43 -15.07
CA VAL A 73 12.19 -4.78 -16.41
C VAL A 73 13.07 -3.69 -17.01
N CYS A 74 12.57 -2.46 -17.13
CA CYS A 74 13.35 -1.32 -17.64
C CYS A 74 12.86 0.03 -17.11
N LYS A 75 13.62 1.10 -17.36
CA LYS A 75 13.28 2.46 -16.89
C LYS A 75 11.98 2.99 -17.50
N GLN A 76 11.72 2.70 -18.78
CA GLN A 76 10.52 3.16 -19.48
C GLN A 76 9.26 2.51 -18.89
N LEU A 77 9.25 1.18 -18.76
CA LEU A 77 8.13 0.45 -18.15
C LEU A 77 7.88 0.91 -16.72
N ARG A 78 8.95 1.22 -15.97
CA ARG A 78 8.84 1.80 -14.62
C ARG A 78 8.18 3.17 -14.61
N SER A 79 8.59 4.09 -15.49
CA SER A 79 8.02 5.44 -15.54
C SER A 79 6.56 5.45 -16.03
N GLU A 80 6.19 4.52 -16.91
CA GLU A 80 4.83 4.42 -17.44
C GLU A 80 3.89 3.70 -16.46
N SER A 81 4.33 2.61 -15.83
CA SER A 81 3.45 1.76 -15.02
C SER A 81 3.22 2.25 -13.59
N LEU A 82 4.20 2.89 -12.95
CA LEU A 82 4.06 3.30 -11.54
C LEU A 82 2.97 4.35 -11.29
N PRO A 83 2.80 5.41 -12.12
CA PRO A 83 1.69 6.33 -11.95
C PRO A 83 0.34 5.64 -11.98
N ILE A 84 0.16 4.65 -12.87
CA ILE A 84 -1.07 3.85 -12.96
C ILE A 84 -1.27 3.05 -11.68
N LEU A 85 -0.25 2.32 -11.23
CA LEU A 85 -0.29 1.56 -9.97
C LEU A 85 -0.71 2.43 -8.78
N PHE A 86 -0.13 3.63 -8.62
CA PHE A 86 -0.48 4.50 -7.50
C PHE A 86 -1.92 5.03 -7.61
N SER A 87 -2.39 5.27 -8.83
CA SER A 87 -3.71 5.84 -9.08
C SER A 87 -4.85 4.81 -9.07
N GLU A 88 -4.60 3.56 -9.40
CA GLU A 88 -5.66 2.54 -9.56
C GLU A 88 -5.70 1.52 -8.42
N CYS A 89 -4.61 1.34 -7.68
CA CYS A 89 -4.56 0.34 -6.62
C CYS A 89 -4.96 0.90 -5.24
N HIS A 90 -5.32 -0.02 -4.33
CA HIS A 90 -5.67 0.29 -2.95
C HIS A 90 -4.45 0.26 -2.04
N PHE A 91 -4.11 1.40 -1.41
CA PHE A 91 -2.99 1.48 -0.47
C PHE A 91 -3.45 1.48 0.98
N VAL A 92 -2.80 0.67 1.80
CA VAL A 92 -3.01 0.64 3.25
C VAL A 92 -1.82 1.27 3.95
N LEU A 93 -2.12 2.23 4.82
CA LEU A 93 -1.18 2.92 5.69
C LEU A 93 -1.49 2.61 7.15
N THR A 94 -0.44 2.37 7.93
CA THR A 94 -0.56 2.13 9.38
C THR A 94 0.03 3.31 10.14
N ILE A 95 -0.85 4.04 10.82
CA ILE A 95 -0.51 5.25 11.57
C ILE A 95 -0.59 4.98 13.07
N GLY A 96 0.43 5.44 13.79
CA GLY A 96 0.44 5.45 15.24
C GLY A 96 -0.14 6.75 15.75
N SER A 97 -1.08 6.66 16.69
CA SER A 97 -1.64 7.78 17.43
C SER A 97 -1.10 7.77 18.86
N ASN A 98 -0.77 8.95 19.38
CA ASN A 98 -0.23 9.12 20.73
C ASN A 98 -1.29 9.51 21.77
N VAL A 99 -2.58 9.20 21.53
CA VAL A 99 -3.68 9.44 22.48
C VAL A 99 -3.37 8.93 23.89
N LEU A 100 -2.65 7.81 24.00
CA LEU A 100 -2.28 7.20 25.28
C LEU A 100 -1.00 7.79 25.92
N ASN A 101 -0.18 8.51 25.15
CA ASN A 101 1.11 9.02 25.63
C ASN A 101 1.46 10.33 24.92
N ALA A 102 1.08 11.46 25.52
CA ALA A 102 1.36 12.79 24.97
C ALA A 102 2.85 13.01 24.63
N HIS A 103 3.78 12.36 25.36
CA HIS A 103 5.21 12.52 25.14
C HIS A 103 5.72 11.86 23.85
N SER A 104 5.00 10.88 23.29
CA SER A 104 5.36 10.22 22.03
C SER A 104 4.83 10.94 20.77
N TRP A 105 4.42 12.21 20.89
CA TRP A 105 3.92 13.00 19.77
C TRP A 105 4.92 13.06 18.59
N ARG A 106 6.23 12.94 18.80
CA ARG A 106 7.23 12.95 17.72
C ARG A 106 7.17 11.71 16.83
N SER A 107 6.74 10.57 17.36
CA SER A 107 6.66 9.30 16.65
C SER A 107 5.24 8.99 16.13
N ALA A 108 4.21 9.65 16.66
CA ALA A 108 2.85 9.60 16.12
C ALA A 108 2.68 10.39 14.81
N GLY A 109 1.61 10.06 14.08
CA GLY A 109 1.23 10.71 12.82
C GLY A 109 2.24 10.51 11.68
N ASN A 110 3.16 9.55 11.80
CA ASN A 110 4.15 9.24 10.77
C ASN A 110 3.63 8.16 9.81
N LEU A 111 3.85 8.35 8.50
CA LEU A 111 3.51 7.38 7.46
C LEU A 111 4.30 6.07 7.53
N GLY A 112 5.40 6.03 8.28
CA GLY A 112 6.21 4.82 8.46
C GLY A 112 6.89 4.30 7.19
N LEU A 113 7.06 5.16 6.17
CA LEU A 113 7.62 4.76 4.88
C LEU A 113 9.09 4.35 4.99
N GLN A 114 9.44 3.20 4.41
CA GLN A 114 10.83 2.79 4.25
C GLN A 114 11.60 3.71 3.30
N GLY A 115 12.94 3.76 3.44
CA GLY A 115 13.79 4.63 2.64
C GLY A 115 13.67 4.40 1.13
N GLY A 116 13.52 3.13 0.71
CA GLY A 116 13.26 2.76 -0.69
C GLY A 116 11.96 3.35 -1.22
N THR A 117 10.86 3.23 -0.47
CA THR A 117 9.57 3.84 -0.82
C THR A 117 9.67 5.36 -0.89
N LYS A 118 10.28 6.00 0.11
CA LYS A 118 10.45 7.47 0.11
C LYS A 118 11.22 7.94 -1.12
N ARG A 119 12.28 7.22 -1.51
CA ARG A 119 13.05 7.51 -2.72
C ARG A 119 12.19 7.33 -3.97
N CYS A 120 11.45 6.24 -4.08
CA CYS A 120 10.53 5.98 -5.20
C CYS A 120 9.51 7.12 -5.37
N LEU A 121 8.79 7.45 -4.31
CA LEU A 121 7.77 8.50 -4.35
C LEU A 121 8.35 9.88 -4.64
N ARG A 122 9.56 10.17 -4.16
CA ARG A 122 10.26 11.42 -4.49
C ARG A 122 10.63 11.51 -5.96
N LEU A 123 11.07 10.39 -6.57
CA LEU A 123 11.40 10.35 -8.00
C LEU A 123 10.16 10.52 -8.88
N LEU A 124 9.02 9.97 -8.46
CA LEU A 124 7.75 10.13 -9.17
C LEU A 124 7.14 11.52 -8.99
N GLY A 125 7.40 12.18 -7.86
CA GLY A 125 6.93 13.54 -7.59
C GLY A 125 5.41 13.64 -7.69
N SER A 126 4.92 14.53 -8.55
CA SER A 126 3.48 14.75 -8.78
C SER A 126 2.79 13.62 -9.54
N ALA A 127 3.53 12.69 -10.15
CA ALA A 127 2.94 11.53 -10.83
C ALA A 127 2.46 10.45 -9.84
N ALA A 128 2.94 10.46 -8.60
CA ALA A 128 2.47 9.55 -7.55
C ALA A 128 1.18 10.09 -6.90
N VAL A 129 0.06 9.78 -7.53
CA VAL A 129 -1.29 10.18 -7.09
C VAL A 129 -2.01 8.96 -6.54
N PHE A 130 -2.56 9.08 -5.33
CA PHE A 130 -3.27 8.00 -4.64
C PHE A 130 -4.78 8.26 -4.67
N ARG A 131 -5.54 7.36 -5.28
CA ARG A 131 -7.02 7.49 -5.34
C ARG A 131 -7.77 6.61 -4.37
N HIS A 132 -7.15 5.55 -3.86
CA HIS A 132 -7.76 4.70 -2.84
C HIS A 132 -6.77 4.41 -1.72
N VAL A 133 -7.03 4.95 -0.53
CA VAL A 133 -6.15 4.82 0.62
C VAL A 133 -6.95 4.52 1.89
N THR A 134 -6.57 3.45 2.60
CA THR A 134 -7.02 3.21 3.98
C THR A 134 -5.92 3.56 4.97
N PHE A 135 -6.23 4.41 5.93
CA PHE A 135 -5.45 4.62 7.14
C PHE A 135 -5.99 3.69 8.23
N ARG A 136 -5.12 2.84 8.79
CA ARG A 136 -5.38 2.05 10.00
C ARG A 136 -4.67 2.71 11.17
N ILE A 137 -5.45 3.08 12.17
CA ILE A 137 -4.98 3.82 13.33
C ILE A 137 -4.75 2.84 14.47
N PHE A 138 -3.56 2.91 15.07
CA PHE A 138 -3.14 2.10 16.21
C PHE A 138 -2.61 2.99 17.33
N ALA A 139 -2.42 2.40 18.51
CA ALA A 139 -1.49 2.94 19.48
C ALA A 139 -0.11 3.13 18.83
N GLU A 140 0.57 4.23 19.14
CA GLU A 140 1.91 4.52 18.59
C GLU A 140 2.91 3.39 18.83
N SER A 141 2.92 2.80 20.03
CA SER A 141 3.79 1.68 20.41
C SER A 141 3.52 0.41 19.59
N GLU A 142 2.32 0.23 19.05
CA GLU A 142 1.92 -0.96 18.28
C GLU A 142 2.05 -0.74 16.78
N ALA A 143 1.95 0.51 16.31
CA ALA A 143 1.96 0.86 14.90
C ALA A 143 3.24 0.38 14.20
N GLN A 144 4.41 0.43 14.86
CA GLN A 144 5.66 -0.05 14.25
C GLN A 144 5.63 -1.55 13.95
N GLY A 145 5.02 -2.35 14.83
CA GLY A 145 4.83 -3.78 14.61
C GLY A 145 3.81 -4.04 13.50
N ALA A 146 2.67 -3.35 13.55
CA ALA A 146 1.58 -3.51 12.59
C ALA A 146 1.98 -3.13 11.15
N ARG A 147 2.84 -2.11 10.96
CA ARG A 147 3.40 -1.73 9.65
C ARG A 147 4.12 -2.87 8.93
N LYS A 148 4.49 -3.95 9.63
CA LYS A 148 5.14 -5.09 9.00
C LYS A 148 4.20 -5.97 8.19
N TYR A 149 2.89 -5.85 8.37
CA TYR A 149 1.92 -6.78 7.80
C TYR A 149 0.84 -6.01 7.05
N LEU A 150 0.59 -6.42 5.80
CA LEU A 150 -0.56 -5.93 5.05
C LEU A 150 -1.84 -6.58 5.59
N ASP A 151 -1.82 -7.91 5.69
CA ASP A 151 -2.88 -8.70 6.28
C ASP A 151 -2.56 -8.96 7.74
N LEU A 152 -3.35 -8.31 8.59
CA LEU A 152 -3.26 -8.44 10.02
C LEU A 152 -3.99 -9.72 10.43
N ASN A 153 -3.36 -10.52 11.30
CA ASN A 153 -4.07 -11.62 11.96
C ASN A 153 -5.20 -11.06 12.84
N ARG A 154 -6.15 -11.92 13.21
CA ARG A 154 -7.33 -11.55 14.02
C ARG A 154 -6.96 -10.74 15.28
N TRP A 155 -5.87 -11.12 15.95
CA TRP A 155 -5.38 -10.43 17.15
C TRP A 155 -4.93 -9.00 16.89
N SER A 156 -4.22 -8.78 15.78
CA SER A 156 -3.73 -7.47 15.38
C SER A 156 -4.84 -6.59 14.80
N GLN A 157 -5.82 -7.19 14.11
CA GLN A 157 -7.03 -6.47 13.68
C GLN A 157 -7.79 -5.92 14.89
N ALA A 158 -7.90 -6.70 15.96
CA ALA A 158 -8.56 -6.28 17.19
C ALA A 158 -7.77 -5.24 18.01
N LYS A 159 -6.63 -4.76 17.49
CA LYS A 159 -5.85 -3.63 18.03
C LYS A 159 -6.02 -2.35 17.18
N ILE A 160 -6.70 -2.44 16.04
CA ILE A 160 -7.05 -1.27 15.25
C ILE A 160 -8.04 -0.44 16.06
N TRP A 161 -7.67 0.80 16.33
CA TRP A 161 -8.52 1.76 17.03
C TRP A 161 -9.55 2.36 16.09
N ALA A 162 -9.11 2.70 14.89
CA ALA A 162 -9.99 3.26 13.88
C ALA A 162 -9.46 3.00 12.47
N GLU A 163 -10.34 3.13 11.49
CA GLU A 163 -10.00 3.17 10.08
C GLU A 163 -10.58 4.43 9.44
N LEU A 164 -9.79 5.06 8.55
CA LEU A 164 -10.22 6.13 7.66
C LEU A 164 -9.94 5.64 6.24
N ASP A 165 -10.99 5.32 5.49
CA ASP A 165 -10.91 4.90 4.10
C ASP A 165 -11.30 6.06 3.18
N ILE A 166 -10.45 6.33 2.20
CA ILE A 166 -10.59 7.44 1.27
C ILE A 166 -10.56 6.89 -0.14
N GLN A 167 -11.63 7.09 -0.87
CA GLN A 167 -11.72 6.83 -2.29
C GLN A 167 -11.97 8.15 -3.00
N SER A 168 -11.00 8.68 -3.74
CA SER A 168 -11.08 10.00 -4.36
C SER A 168 -11.72 10.01 -5.75
N HIS A 169 -11.90 8.84 -6.36
CA HIS A 169 -12.39 8.67 -7.73
C HIS A 169 -13.19 7.36 -7.86
N PRO A 170 -14.28 7.32 -8.66
CA PRO A 170 -14.82 8.39 -9.51
C PRO A 170 -15.50 9.53 -8.74
N THR A 171 -16.08 9.22 -7.57
CA THR A 171 -16.64 10.22 -6.67
C THR A 171 -15.89 10.17 -5.34
N PRO A 172 -15.49 11.32 -4.78
CA PRO A 172 -14.86 11.36 -3.47
C PRO A 172 -15.80 10.79 -2.40
N ASN A 173 -15.37 9.70 -1.78
CA ASN A 173 -16.00 9.08 -0.63
C ASN A 173 -14.97 8.95 0.49
N VAL A 174 -15.39 9.33 1.69
CA VAL A 174 -14.58 9.21 2.90
C VAL A 174 -15.42 8.48 3.92
N THR A 175 -14.93 7.33 4.38
CA THR A 175 -15.60 6.56 5.41
C THR A 175 -14.69 6.44 6.62
N THR A 176 -15.26 6.68 7.80
CA THR A 176 -14.57 6.53 9.07
C THR A 176 -15.22 5.41 9.84
N ARG A 177 -14.41 4.54 10.46
CA ARG A 177 -14.89 3.47 11.32
C ARG A 177 -14.10 3.49 12.61
N ASN A 178 -14.74 3.87 13.71
CA ASN A 178 -14.19 3.66 15.04
C ASN A 178 -14.35 2.17 15.40
N GLN A 179 -13.23 1.50 15.67
CA GLN A 179 -13.16 0.09 16.01
C GLN A 179 -12.64 -0.13 17.43
N PHE A 180 -12.46 0.95 18.18
CA PHE A 180 -12.07 0.91 19.58
C PHE A 180 -13.24 0.32 20.37
N ARG A 181 -13.23 -1.01 20.50
CA ARG A 181 -14.18 -1.72 21.35
C ARG A 181 -13.73 -1.59 22.78
N GLU A 182 -14.68 -1.27 23.66
CA GLU A 182 -14.59 -1.70 25.05
C GLU A 182 -14.39 -3.22 25.04
N ARG A 183 -13.14 -3.67 25.23
CA ARG A 183 -12.90 -5.08 25.47
C ARG A 183 -13.34 -5.36 26.90
N ASP A 184 -14.56 -5.82 27.04
CA ASP A 184 -15.02 -6.49 28.25
C ASP A 184 -14.04 -7.63 28.59
N GLY A 185 -13.27 -7.46 29.67
CA GLY A 185 -12.44 -8.52 30.25
C GLY A 185 -10.94 -8.51 29.94
N GLY A 186 -10.41 -7.50 29.22
CA GLY A 186 -8.97 -7.32 29.08
C GLY A 186 -8.40 -6.37 30.12
N LEU A 187 -7.20 -6.66 30.66
CA LEU A 187 -6.35 -5.79 31.50
C LEU A 187 -5.91 -4.48 30.80
N SER A 188 -6.74 -3.88 29.95
CA SER A 188 -6.47 -2.57 29.37
C SER A 188 -6.63 -1.55 30.48
N VAL A 189 -5.50 -1.05 30.97
CA VAL A 189 -5.40 -0.05 32.06
C VAL A 189 -6.05 1.29 31.68
N HIS A 190 -6.41 1.47 30.41
CA HIS A 190 -6.87 2.75 29.89
C HIS A 190 -8.40 2.83 29.83
N ARG A 191 -8.95 3.90 30.41
CA ARG A 191 -10.39 4.19 30.43
C ARG A 191 -10.87 4.58 29.03
N PRO A 192 -11.77 3.81 28.40
CA PRO A 192 -12.34 4.10 27.07
C PRO A 192 -12.93 5.50 26.97
N SER A 193 -13.55 5.99 28.05
CA SER A 193 -14.19 7.31 28.13
C SER A 193 -13.26 8.49 27.84
N VAL A 194 -11.95 8.34 28.04
CA VAL A 194 -10.97 9.41 27.75
C VAL A 194 -10.42 9.30 26.32
N ILE A 195 -10.30 8.09 25.80
CA ILE A 195 -9.64 7.80 24.52
C ILE A 195 -10.60 8.01 23.35
N LEU A 196 -11.84 7.53 23.49
CA LEU A 196 -12.84 7.55 22.42
C LEU A 196 -13.09 8.97 21.88
N PRO A 197 -13.34 9.99 22.71
CA PRO A 197 -13.54 11.35 22.22
C PRO A 197 -12.33 11.90 21.45
N GLN A 198 -11.12 11.54 21.88
CA GLN A 198 -9.88 11.98 21.24
C GLN A 198 -9.69 11.30 19.88
N ILE A 199 -9.97 10.00 19.77
CA ILE A 199 -9.97 9.29 18.49
C ILE A 199 -11.01 9.91 17.54
N ASP A 200 -12.24 10.12 18.01
CA ASP A 200 -13.32 10.69 17.19
C ASP A 200 -12.96 12.10 16.71
N LEU A 201 -12.38 12.93 17.58
CA LEU A 201 -11.88 14.26 17.21
C LEU A 201 -10.80 14.18 16.11
N THR A 202 -9.82 13.28 16.25
CA THR A 202 -8.78 13.11 15.22
C THR A 202 -9.34 12.60 13.89
N LEU A 203 -10.33 11.71 13.92
CA LEU A 203 -11.02 11.21 12.72
C LEU A 203 -11.81 12.32 12.04
N GLN A 204 -12.60 13.10 12.77
CA GLN A 204 -13.36 14.23 12.24
C GLN A 204 -12.44 15.29 11.65
N THR A 205 -11.30 15.57 12.31
CA THR A 205 -10.28 16.50 11.81
C THR A 205 -9.69 16.00 10.50
N ALA A 206 -9.33 14.72 10.43
CA ALA A 206 -8.80 14.10 9.22
C ALA A 206 -9.84 14.08 8.09
N GLU A 207 -11.09 13.73 8.38
CA GLU A 207 -12.19 13.72 7.41
C GLU A 207 -12.45 15.12 6.83
N THR A 208 -12.51 16.14 7.69
CA THR A 208 -12.67 17.54 7.29
C THR A 208 -11.52 17.99 6.40
N LEU A 209 -10.28 17.63 6.76
CA LEU A 209 -9.12 17.90 5.93
C LEU A 209 -9.26 17.23 4.57
N VAL A 210 -9.60 15.94 4.50
CA VAL A 210 -9.77 15.21 3.24
C VAL A 210 -10.85 15.86 2.37
N LYS A 211 -12.00 16.22 2.95
CA LYS A 211 -13.07 16.94 2.24
C LYS A 211 -12.56 18.25 1.62
N LYS A 212 -11.78 19.02 2.37
CA LYS A 212 -11.13 20.24 1.86
C LYS A 212 -10.11 19.95 0.75
N LEU A 213 -9.35 18.87 0.86
CA LEU A 213 -8.38 18.46 -0.17
C LEU A 213 -9.07 18.07 -1.48
N CYS A 214 -10.21 17.39 -1.39
CA CYS A 214 -11.01 16.96 -2.55
C CYS A 214 -11.67 18.14 -3.30
N GLN A 215 -11.79 19.31 -2.68
CA GLN A 215 -12.37 20.52 -3.28
C GLN A 215 -11.38 21.34 -4.14
N ARG A 216 -10.12 20.91 -4.28
CA ARG A 216 -9.13 21.59 -5.13
C ARG A 216 -9.53 21.47 -6.61
N GLU A 217 -9.43 22.56 -7.38
CA GLU A 217 -9.83 22.62 -8.79
C GLU A 217 -9.16 21.55 -9.68
N GLU A 218 -7.91 21.19 -9.39
CA GLU A 218 -7.15 20.16 -10.13
C GLU A 218 -6.95 18.86 -9.33
N PHE A 219 -7.92 18.49 -8.50
CA PHE A 219 -7.80 17.30 -7.66
C PHE A 219 -7.83 16.00 -8.48
N LYS A 220 -6.64 15.44 -8.74
CA LYS A 220 -6.45 14.15 -9.44
C LYS A 220 -6.41 12.95 -8.49
N GLY A 221 -6.30 13.23 -7.19
CA GLY A 221 -6.13 12.29 -6.07
C GLY A 221 -5.15 12.86 -5.04
N LEU A 222 -4.85 12.09 -3.99
CA LEU A 222 -3.99 12.52 -2.90
C LEU A 222 -2.52 12.45 -3.31
N THR A 223 -1.73 13.46 -2.94
CA THR A 223 -0.26 13.42 -3.08
C THR A 223 0.39 12.87 -1.82
N LEU A 224 1.69 12.54 -1.86
CA LEU A 224 2.44 12.17 -0.65
C LEU A 224 2.37 13.26 0.44
N SER A 225 2.37 14.54 0.06
CA SER A 225 2.23 15.64 1.02
C SER A 225 0.85 15.65 1.68
N ASP A 226 -0.20 15.32 0.93
CA ASP A 226 -1.55 15.23 1.47
C ASP A 226 -1.69 14.06 2.45
N LEU A 227 -1.11 12.90 2.11
CA LEU A 227 -1.07 11.74 3.01
C LEU A 227 -0.35 12.07 4.32
N ASP A 228 0.76 12.81 4.26
CA ASP A 228 1.50 13.25 5.44
C ASP A 228 0.69 14.21 6.31
N LYS A 229 -0.05 15.15 5.70
CA LYS A 229 -0.96 16.06 6.43
C LYS A 229 -2.09 15.30 7.11
N ILE A 230 -2.71 14.34 6.41
CA ILE A 230 -3.78 13.49 6.97
C ILE A 230 -3.24 12.65 8.13
N ALA A 231 -2.06 12.04 7.97
CA ALA A 231 -1.44 11.26 9.03
C ALA A 231 -1.15 12.10 10.29
N LYS A 232 -0.75 13.37 10.11
CA LYS A 232 -0.50 14.30 11.22
C LYS A 232 -1.77 14.67 12.01
N CYS A 233 -2.97 14.52 11.46
CA CYS A 233 -4.20 14.69 12.24
C CYS A 233 -4.30 13.72 13.42
N PHE A 234 -3.59 12.59 13.37
CA PHE A 234 -3.53 11.59 14.46
C PHE A 234 -2.38 11.85 15.45
N ARG A 235 -1.76 13.04 15.38
CA ARG A 235 -0.73 13.50 16.30
C ARG A 235 -1.34 14.51 17.26
N LEU A 236 -1.39 14.16 18.53
CA LEU A 236 -1.87 15.03 19.59
C LEU A 236 -0.70 15.68 20.31
N LYS A 237 -0.80 16.98 20.56
CA LYS A 237 0.15 17.73 21.38
C LYS A 237 -0.55 18.14 22.66
N LEU A 238 0.20 18.15 23.75
CA LEU A 238 -0.25 18.75 24.99
C LEU A 238 -0.17 20.28 24.84
N ASP A 239 -1.30 20.95 24.99
CA ASP A 239 -1.32 22.40 25.11
C ASP A 239 -0.73 22.79 26.47
N PRO A 240 0.37 23.57 26.51
CA PRO A 240 0.99 23.95 27.78
C PRO A 240 0.10 24.86 28.64
N ALA A 241 -0.88 25.56 28.05
CA ALA A 241 -1.76 26.48 28.77
C ALA A 241 -2.92 25.76 29.47
N THR A 242 -3.56 24.81 28.79
CA THR A 242 -4.75 24.10 29.28
C THR A 242 -4.45 22.71 29.82
N ASN A 243 -3.25 22.18 29.53
CA ASN A 243 -2.88 20.78 29.77
C ASN A 243 -3.80 19.77 29.04
N GLU A 244 -4.51 20.23 27.99
CA GLU A 244 -5.37 19.39 27.16
C GLU A 244 -4.65 18.90 25.90
N MET A 245 -5.11 17.79 25.34
CA MET A 245 -4.58 17.23 24.10
C MET A 245 -5.28 17.88 22.89
N VAL A 246 -4.50 18.48 22.00
CA VAL A 246 -4.98 19.17 20.79
C VAL A 246 -4.32 18.56 19.55
N CYS A 247 -5.06 18.48 18.43
CA CYS A 247 -4.50 18.04 17.14
C CYS A 247 -3.37 18.98 16.70
N GLY A 248 -2.18 18.43 16.44
CA GLY A 248 -0.94 19.19 16.28
C GLY A 248 -0.36 19.27 14.88
#